data_AF-A0A1H2T3Q3-F1
#
_entry.id   AF-A0A1H2T3Q3-F1
#
_cell.length_a   1.000
_cell.length_b   1.000
_cell.length_c   1.000
_cell.angle_alpha   90.00
_cell.angle_beta   90.00
_cell.angle_gamma   90.00
#
_symmetry.space_group_name_H-M   'P 1'
#
loop_
_entity.id
_entity.type
_entity.pdbx_description
1 polymer ?
#
loop_
_entity_poly.entity_id
_entity_poly.type
_entity_poly.pdbx_seq_one_letter_code
_entity_poly.pdbx_strand_id
1 'polypeptide(L)'
;MKRFKKLASMLMSLMMVLGMSAVTVNAAGPLDKTAKITIENVEDGSTVKLYKIWQANYNASGDSITGWNKADGTNFADNSKPTAEEINTIAAGLQAGTITALDTKESTVSGTTYTYDVTDGASAYIAVITSKNGSDTIYNPILLSVKYAGDSTDLSDATINTTSNYLYGAKTVAKSSKPNVDKKAEATTDPTGNNGDHETGKVGDTVTYTLDIAMPVYPSNATNKTFYITDNLAEGLTFNYDSLTVKVGDTTYTIDTDTDELKDTDGNVIGKTVKNDNGFDISFDYDKLNYVAPVVTYTAVINEKAVIGETGNENKVTLYYTNNPTSGNTYDTENKPQNQEDENIQKKEDEEKVYTYQVSFKKTDDSDEKKPLAGAVFGIYSDRDCTKLV
;
A
#
# COMPACT_ATOMS: atom_id res chain seq x y z
N MET A 1 -31.98 -0.15 -16.55
CA MET A 1 -31.11 1.04 -16.74
C MET A 1 -31.24 2.05 -15.58
N LYS A 2 -30.86 1.63 -14.36
CA LYS A 2 -30.69 2.43 -13.13
C LYS A 2 -29.98 1.44 -12.19
N ARG A 3 -28.66 1.23 -12.21
CA ARG A 3 -27.66 2.11 -11.64
C ARG A 3 -26.28 1.87 -12.30
N PHE A 4 -26.07 2.45 -13.48
CA PHE A 4 -24.73 2.79 -13.96
C PHE A 4 -24.25 4.12 -13.34
N LYS A 5 -24.61 4.34 -12.08
CA LYS A 5 -24.39 5.61 -11.34
C LYS A 5 -23.74 5.30 -10.01
N LYS A 6 -22.50 4.86 -10.05
CA LYS A 6 -21.48 5.00 -9.00
C LYS A 6 -20.11 4.47 -9.49
N LEU A 7 -19.76 4.68 -10.76
CA LEU A 7 -18.37 4.55 -11.27
C LEU A 7 -17.52 5.78 -10.87
N ALA A 8 -17.80 6.34 -9.69
CA ALA A 8 -17.17 7.54 -9.17
C ALA A 8 -16.74 7.29 -7.72
N SER A 9 -15.92 6.27 -7.53
CA SER A 9 -14.87 6.34 -6.51
C SER A 9 -13.59 5.91 -7.18
N MET A 10 -13.11 6.80 -8.04
CA MET A 10 -11.70 6.88 -8.36
C MET A 10 -11.04 7.12 -7.00
N LEU A 11 -10.57 6.06 -6.34
CA LEU A 11 -9.62 6.19 -5.24
C LEU A 11 -8.40 6.86 -5.88
N MET A 12 -8.42 8.18 -5.87
CA MET A 12 -7.27 9.00 -6.19
C MET A 12 -6.23 8.66 -5.13
N SER A 13 -5.45 7.61 -5.37
CA SER A 13 -4.13 7.51 -4.80
C SER A 13 -3.43 8.79 -5.25
N LEU A 14 -3.24 9.72 -4.31
CA LEU A 14 -2.44 10.93 -4.53
C LEU A 14 -0.99 10.47 -4.71
N MET A 15 -0.68 9.86 -5.86
CA MET A 15 0.67 9.60 -6.33
C MET A 15 1.28 10.96 -6.69
N MET A 16 1.74 11.71 -5.69
CA MET A 16 2.65 12.83 -5.92
C MET A 16 4.05 12.28 -6.18
N VAL A 17 4.22 11.60 -7.30
CA VAL A 17 5.52 11.21 -7.85
C VAL A 17 6.07 12.38 -8.65
N LEU A 18 6.54 13.43 -7.96
CA LEU A 18 7.37 14.46 -8.59
C LEU A 18 8.57 14.74 -7.72
N GLY A 19 9.75 14.45 -8.27
CA GLY A 19 11.06 14.59 -7.64
C GLY A 19 11.44 16.04 -7.31
N MET A 20 12.49 16.10 -6.49
CA MET A 20 13.44 17.21 -6.31
C MET A 20 13.24 18.15 -5.11
N SER A 21 14.31 18.14 -4.30
CA SER A 21 14.99 19.26 -3.63
C SER A 21 14.17 20.12 -2.67
N ALA A 22 14.59 20.08 -1.40
CA ALA A 22 14.16 21.03 -0.38
C ALA A 22 14.32 22.47 -0.86
N VAL A 23 13.27 23.28 -0.67
CA VAL A 23 13.30 24.72 -0.92
C VAL A 23 14.00 25.38 0.27
N THR A 24 14.89 26.32 0.00
CA THR A 24 15.55 27.12 1.04
C THR A 24 14.52 28.02 1.71
N VAL A 25 14.33 27.87 3.02
CA VAL A 25 13.45 28.76 3.81
C VAL A 25 14.14 29.13 5.12
N ASN A 26 13.84 30.35 5.59
CA ASN A 26 14.47 31.04 6.71
C ASN A 26 15.99 31.25 6.53
N ALA A 27 16.39 32.52 6.52
CA ALA A 27 17.76 32.96 6.38
C ALA A 27 18.25 33.50 7.73
N ALA A 28 19.29 32.89 8.29
CA ALA A 28 20.01 33.46 9.41
C ALA A 28 21.13 34.39 8.88
N GLY A 29 21.40 35.46 9.63
CA GLY A 29 22.35 36.50 9.20
C GLY A 29 23.75 35.94 8.89
N PRO A 30 24.58 36.68 8.16
CA PRO A 30 25.98 36.29 7.95
C PRO A 30 26.67 35.96 9.28
N LEU A 31 27.52 34.92 9.28
CA LEU A 31 28.16 34.32 10.46
C LEU A 31 27.24 33.60 11.47
N ASP A 32 25.91 33.76 11.38
CA ASP A 32 24.97 32.94 12.14
C ASP A 32 25.03 31.49 11.61
N LYS A 33 25.01 30.55 12.55
CA LYS A 33 25.10 29.10 12.28
C LYS A 33 23.77 28.40 12.57
N THR A 34 22.71 29.18 12.76
CA THR A 34 21.38 28.65 12.99
C THR A 34 20.58 28.57 11.70
N ALA A 35 19.75 27.54 11.57
CA ALA A 35 18.83 27.37 10.45
C ALA A 35 17.68 26.44 10.86
N LYS A 36 16.60 26.44 10.08
CA LYS A 36 15.43 25.59 10.37
C LYS A 36 15.20 24.55 9.28
N ILE A 37 15.13 23.29 9.67
CA ILE A 37 14.62 22.20 8.84
C ILE A 37 13.11 22.08 9.07
N THR A 38 12.35 21.87 7.99
CA THR A 38 10.89 21.66 8.02
C THR A 38 10.51 20.54 7.07
N ILE A 39 9.76 19.55 7.57
CA ILE A 39 9.18 18.47 6.76
C ILE A 39 7.66 18.51 6.96
N GLU A 40 6.92 18.87 5.91
CA GLU A 40 5.46 18.89 5.89
C GLU A 40 4.90 17.52 5.44
N ASN A 41 3.57 17.35 5.55
CA ASN A 41 2.87 16.11 5.20
C ASN A 41 3.35 14.89 6.00
N VAL A 42 3.68 15.08 7.27
CA VAL A 42 4.00 13.99 8.20
C VAL A 42 2.83 13.80 9.14
N GLU A 43 2.28 12.59 9.22
CA GLU A 43 1.12 12.31 10.06
C GLU A 43 1.40 12.55 11.55
N ASP A 44 0.43 13.18 12.23
CA ASP A 44 0.47 13.40 13.67
C ASP A 44 0.69 12.09 14.44
N GLY A 45 1.67 12.11 15.34
CA GLY A 45 2.12 10.95 16.12
C GLY A 45 3.18 10.09 15.44
N SER A 46 3.56 10.36 14.18
CA SER A 46 4.67 9.65 13.51
C SER A 46 6.02 10.07 14.11
N THR A 47 7.04 9.23 14.00
CA THR A 47 8.39 9.51 14.47
C THR A 47 9.29 9.87 13.30
N VAL A 48 10.04 10.98 13.42
CA VAL A 48 11.09 11.35 12.46
C VAL A 48 12.45 11.10 13.12
N LYS A 49 13.28 10.28 12.48
CA LYS A 49 14.70 10.15 12.76
C LYS A 49 15.50 10.94 11.73
N LEU A 50 16.17 11.99 12.18
CA LEU A 50 17.14 12.76 11.40
C LEU A 50 18.55 12.24 11.68
N TYR A 51 19.17 11.65 10.66
CA TYR A 51 20.55 11.22 10.67
C TYR A 51 21.42 12.30 10.04
N LYS A 52 22.30 12.91 10.82
CA LYS A 52 23.29 13.86 10.32
C LYS A 52 24.37 13.11 9.59
N ILE A 53 24.43 13.27 8.27
CA ILE A 53 25.43 12.59 7.45
C ILE A 53 26.64 13.49 7.24
N TRP A 54 26.47 14.80 7.00
CA TRP A 54 27.57 15.72 6.74
C TRP A 54 27.52 16.95 7.65
N GLN A 55 28.68 17.48 8.01
CA GLN A 55 28.88 18.70 8.79
C GLN A 55 29.98 19.55 8.16
N ALA A 56 29.74 20.84 7.97
CA ALA A 56 30.76 21.76 7.50
C ALA A 56 31.85 21.98 8.57
N ASN A 57 33.11 21.95 8.14
CA ASN A 57 34.26 22.40 8.92
C ASN A 57 34.47 23.88 8.67
N TYR A 58 34.57 24.66 9.74
CA TYR A 58 34.84 26.09 9.66
C TYR A 58 36.30 26.37 9.99
N ASN A 59 36.87 27.43 9.40
CA ASN A 59 38.17 27.94 9.84
C ASN A 59 38.11 28.49 11.28
N ALA A 60 39.28 28.82 11.85
CA ALA A 60 39.38 29.34 13.22
C ALA A 60 38.55 30.62 13.46
N SER A 61 38.41 31.49 12.45
CA SER A 61 37.58 32.70 12.52
C SER A 61 36.08 32.42 12.42
N GLY A 62 35.66 31.22 12.00
CA GLY A 62 34.26 30.86 11.80
C GLY A 62 33.61 31.45 10.56
N ASP A 63 34.38 32.11 9.69
CA ASP A 63 33.90 32.94 8.58
C ASP A 63 34.04 32.28 7.20
N SER A 64 34.58 31.06 7.14
CA SER A 64 34.70 30.28 5.91
C SER A 64 34.54 28.78 6.18
N ILE A 65 33.89 28.08 5.26
CA ILE A 65 33.87 26.61 5.22
C ILE A 65 35.17 26.12 4.55
N THR A 66 35.94 25.30 5.26
CA THR A 66 37.22 24.75 4.79
C THR A 66 37.14 23.30 4.33
N GLY A 67 35.98 22.66 4.51
CA GLY A 67 35.71 21.31 4.05
C GLY A 67 34.49 20.73 4.75
N TRP A 68 34.30 19.42 4.62
CA TRP A 68 33.17 18.69 5.21
C TRP A 68 33.67 17.49 6.00
N ASN A 69 33.16 17.32 7.21
CA ASN A 69 33.16 16.04 7.90
C ASN A 69 31.97 15.23 7.38
N LYS A 70 32.22 14.06 6.78
CA LYS A 70 31.20 13.20 6.16
C LYS A 70 31.20 11.85 6.88
N ALA A 71 30.02 11.35 7.22
CA ALA A 71 29.87 9.97 7.67
C ALA A 71 30.33 9.00 6.57
N ASP A 72 31.05 7.95 6.93
CA ASP A 72 31.53 6.96 5.97
C ASP A 72 30.35 6.30 5.24
N GLY A 73 30.47 6.14 3.92
CA GLY A 73 29.41 5.56 3.08
C GLY A 73 28.30 6.54 2.66
N THR A 74 28.45 7.86 2.91
CA THR A 74 27.44 8.87 2.58
C THR A 74 27.82 9.81 1.43
N ASN A 75 28.79 9.41 0.59
CA ASN A 75 29.18 10.18 -0.59
C ASN A 75 28.18 10.00 -1.72
N PHE A 76 27.86 11.10 -2.41
CA PHE A 76 27.07 11.08 -3.65
C PHE A 76 28.01 11.10 -4.86
N ALA A 77 27.58 10.52 -5.97
CA ALA A 77 28.32 10.58 -7.24
C ALA A 77 28.38 12.03 -7.77
N ASP A 78 27.27 12.75 -7.64
CA ASP A 78 27.17 14.19 -7.90
C ASP A 78 26.50 14.88 -6.70
N ASN A 79 27.32 15.56 -5.89
CA ASN A 79 26.88 16.30 -4.70
C ASN A 79 25.86 17.40 -5.00
N SER A 80 25.77 17.87 -6.24
CA SER A 80 24.78 18.87 -6.67
C SER A 80 23.46 18.24 -7.11
N LYS A 81 23.46 16.92 -7.40
CA LYS A 81 22.29 16.17 -7.86
C LYS A 81 22.20 14.77 -7.23
N PRO A 82 22.10 14.66 -5.89
CA PRO A 82 21.82 13.39 -5.24
C PRO A 82 20.57 12.72 -5.83
N THR A 83 20.70 11.44 -6.18
CA THR A 83 19.62 10.64 -6.76
C THR A 83 18.75 10.02 -5.67
N ALA A 84 17.51 9.66 -6.01
CA ALA A 84 16.66 8.92 -5.08
C ALA A 84 17.29 7.58 -4.67
N GLU A 85 17.98 6.91 -5.60
CA GLU A 85 18.66 5.64 -5.34
C GLU A 85 19.73 5.78 -4.26
N GLU A 86 20.62 6.77 -4.37
CA GLU A 86 21.66 7.04 -3.37
C GLU A 86 21.06 7.38 -2.00
N ILE A 87 20.01 8.20 -1.96
CA ILE A 87 19.31 8.59 -0.72
C ILE A 87 18.76 7.33 -0.02
N ASN A 88 18.15 6.42 -0.78
CA ASN A 88 17.59 5.18 -0.23
C ASN A 88 18.66 4.21 0.23
N THR A 89 19.77 4.08 -0.51
CA THR A 89 20.92 3.26 -0.11
C THR A 89 21.51 3.74 1.21
N ILE A 90 21.70 5.05 1.37
CA ILE A 90 22.21 5.63 2.62
C ILE A 90 21.20 5.41 3.75
N ALA A 91 19.90 5.64 3.52
CA ALA A 91 18.86 5.42 4.51
C ALA A 91 18.77 3.95 4.98
N ALA A 92 18.93 3.00 4.06
CA ALA A 92 18.98 1.57 4.38
C ALA A 92 20.22 1.24 5.24
N GLY A 93 21.39 1.74 4.86
CA GLY A 93 22.62 1.53 5.63
C GLY A 93 22.57 2.13 7.04
N LEU A 94 21.95 3.31 7.19
CA LEU A 94 21.73 3.95 8.48
C LEU A 94 20.79 3.15 9.39
N GLN A 95 19.71 2.60 8.83
CA GLN A 95 18.75 1.77 9.60
C GLN A 95 19.34 0.41 9.96
N ALA A 96 20.13 -0.19 9.07
CA ALA A 96 20.82 -1.46 9.31
C ALA A 96 22.05 -1.30 10.23
N GLY A 97 22.47 -0.07 10.55
CA GLY A 97 23.68 0.21 11.34
C GLY A 97 25.00 -0.05 10.62
N THR A 98 24.97 -0.30 9.30
CA THR A 98 26.20 -0.43 8.48
C THR A 98 26.81 0.92 8.14
N ILE A 99 26.02 1.99 8.19
CA ILE A 99 26.46 3.38 8.14
C ILE A 99 26.24 4.01 9.52
N THR A 100 27.27 4.66 10.06
CA THR A 100 27.16 5.41 11.32
C THR A 100 27.03 6.89 11.02
N ALA A 101 25.89 7.50 11.40
CA ALA A 101 25.69 8.94 11.30
C ALA A 101 26.61 9.72 12.24
N LEU A 102 26.91 10.98 11.89
CA LEU A 102 27.68 11.89 12.76
C LEU A 102 26.92 12.27 14.03
N ASP A 103 25.60 12.38 13.92
CA ASP A 103 24.66 12.61 15.01
C ASP A 103 23.29 12.08 14.58
N THR A 104 22.43 11.73 15.54
CA THR A 104 21.05 11.30 15.27
C THR A 104 20.10 12.02 16.21
N LYS A 105 19.03 12.55 15.65
CA LYS A 105 17.93 13.18 16.40
C LYS A 105 16.64 12.47 16.08
N GLU A 106 15.88 12.17 17.11
CA GLU A 106 14.59 11.50 16.99
C GLU A 106 13.53 12.31 17.71
N SER A 107 12.38 12.52 17.08
CA SER A 107 11.23 13.13 17.75
C SER A 107 9.92 12.69 17.12
N THR A 108 8.88 12.64 17.94
CA THR A 108 7.51 12.44 17.49
C THR A 108 6.94 13.76 16.98
N VAL A 109 6.24 13.70 15.85
CA VAL A 109 5.58 14.85 15.22
C VAL A 109 4.29 15.17 15.95
N SER A 110 4.08 16.46 16.22
CA SER A 110 2.79 17.01 16.64
C SER A 110 2.22 17.87 15.51
N GLY A 111 0.97 17.62 15.11
CA GLY A 111 0.37 18.20 13.92
C GLY A 111 0.85 17.51 12.65
N THR A 112 0.97 18.25 11.54
CA THR A 112 1.31 17.70 10.22
C THR A 112 2.71 18.08 9.72
N THR A 113 3.51 18.71 10.58
CA THR A 113 4.80 19.31 10.21
C THR A 113 5.84 19.01 11.28
N TYR A 114 6.96 18.43 10.87
CA TYR A 114 8.15 18.28 11.68
C TYR A 114 9.07 19.49 11.49
N THR A 115 9.66 19.99 12.57
CA THR A 115 10.68 21.05 12.52
C THR A 115 11.88 20.70 13.38
N TYR A 116 13.07 21.05 12.89
CA TYR A 116 14.31 20.91 13.65
C TYR A 116 15.17 22.17 13.51
N ASP A 117 15.61 22.73 14.63
CA ASP A 117 16.50 23.88 14.66
C ASP A 117 17.96 23.40 14.64
N VAL A 118 18.64 23.67 13.53
CA VAL A 118 20.07 23.43 13.35
C VAL A 118 20.81 24.60 14.00
N THR A 119 21.87 24.31 14.75
CA THR A 119 22.63 25.32 15.52
C THR A 119 24.13 25.28 15.27
N ASP A 120 24.60 24.31 14.49
CA ASP A 120 26.01 24.05 14.21
C ASP A 120 26.37 24.30 12.73
N GLY A 121 25.51 25.00 12.00
CA GLY A 121 25.80 25.53 10.67
C GLY A 121 25.45 24.59 9.51
N ALA A 122 26.17 24.76 8.40
CA ALA A 122 25.90 24.04 7.17
C ALA A 122 26.11 22.53 7.35
N SER A 123 25.13 21.74 6.91
CA SER A 123 25.02 20.31 7.22
C SER A 123 24.05 19.61 6.28
N ALA A 124 24.16 18.28 6.17
CA ALA A 124 23.23 17.44 5.42
C ALA A 124 22.70 16.30 6.28
N TYR A 125 21.43 15.96 6.09
CA TYR A 125 20.70 14.97 6.86
C TYR A 125 19.89 14.03 5.98
N ILE A 126 19.77 12.77 6.41
CA ILE A 126 18.75 11.84 5.93
C ILE A 126 17.64 11.77 6.97
N ALA A 127 16.41 12.04 6.58
CA ALA A 127 15.23 11.81 7.41
C ALA A 127 14.58 10.48 7.04
N VAL A 128 14.37 9.63 8.04
CA VAL A 128 13.52 8.44 7.96
C VAL A 128 12.29 8.68 8.84
N ILE A 129 11.10 8.46 8.27
CA ILE A 129 9.83 8.70 8.95
C ILE A 129 9.17 7.35 9.19
N THR A 130 8.96 7.02 10.46
CA THR A 130 8.19 5.85 10.88
C THR A 130 6.80 6.31 11.27
N SER A 131 5.79 5.84 10.55
CA SER A 131 4.39 6.15 10.86
C SER A 131 4.01 5.65 12.24
N LYS A 132 3.06 6.32 12.89
CA LYS A 132 2.53 5.87 14.18
C LYS A 132 1.95 4.45 14.09
N ASN A 133 1.93 3.75 15.22
CA ASN A 133 1.28 2.44 15.32
C ASN A 133 -0.18 2.50 14.82
N GLY A 134 -0.53 1.54 13.96
CA GLY A 134 -1.85 1.47 13.32
C GLY A 134 -2.08 2.44 12.17
N SER A 135 -1.06 3.19 11.73
CA SER A 135 -1.12 3.94 10.47
C SER A 135 -0.63 3.08 9.31
N ASP A 136 -1.29 3.26 8.17
CA ASP A 136 -0.99 2.57 6.91
C ASP A 136 -0.10 3.39 5.98
N THR A 137 0.30 4.58 6.44
CA THR A 137 1.11 5.49 5.65
C THR A 137 2.54 4.99 5.58
N ILE A 138 3.12 4.99 4.39
CA ILE A 138 4.53 4.64 4.16
C ILE A 138 5.22 5.89 3.63
N TYR A 139 6.40 6.20 4.15
CA TYR A 139 7.17 7.38 3.74
C TYR A 139 8.46 6.97 3.05
N ASN A 140 8.82 7.72 2.01
CA ASN A 140 10.15 7.62 1.42
C ASN A 140 11.18 8.42 2.23
N PRO A 141 12.42 7.95 2.35
CA PRO A 141 13.53 8.71 2.91
C PRO A 141 13.75 10.05 2.21
N ILE A 142 14.25 11.03 2.97
CA ILE A 142 14.38 12.42 2.52
C ILE A 142 15.81 12.91 2.76
N LEU A 143 16.44 13.52 1.75
CA LEU A 143 17.67 14.30 1.92
C LEU A 143 17.35 15.77 2.22
N LEU A 144 17.95 16.32 3.26
CA LEU A 144 17.79 17.71 3.71
C LEU A 144 19.16 18.36 3.80
N SER A 145 19.32 19.55 3.22
CA SER A 145 20.59 20.30 3.22
C SER A 145 20.41 21.70 3.81
N VAL A 146 21.19 22.02 4.84
CA VAL A 146 21.33 23.38 5.40
C VAL A 146 22.60 23.99 4.80
N LYS A 147 22.47 25.14 4.14
CA LYS A 147 23.57 25.68 3.30
C LYS A 147 23.56 27.20 3.22
N TYR A 148 24.71 27.79 2.93
CA TYR A 148 24.83 29.23 2.66
C TYR A 148 24.37 29.55 1.22
N ALA A 149 23.70 30.68 0.99
CA ALA A 149 23.24 31.03 -0.37
C ALA A 149 24.38 31.28 -1.36
N GLY A 150 24.19 30.66 -2.52
CA GLY A 150 24.79 30.82 -3.84
C GLY A 150 23.94 29.91 -4.75
N ASP A 151 23.65 30.30 -5.99
CA ASP A 151 22.73 29.55 -6.87
C ASP A 151 23.26 28.14 -7.20
N SER A 152 23.00 27.15 -6.36
CA SER A 152 23.02 25.72 -6.72
C SER A 152 22.54 24.82 -5.57
N THR A 153 22.01 23.65 -5.90
CA THR A 153 21.85 22.47 -5.03
C THR A 153 23.18 21.83 -4.61
N ASP A 154 24.28 22.56 -4.75
CA ASP A 154 25.65 22.08 -4.64
C ASP A 154 26.08 21.84 -3.19
N LEU A 155 26.37 20.58 -2.85
CA LEU A 155 27.12 20.18 -1.66
C LEU A 155 28.63 20.01 -1.99
N SER A 156 29.18 20.75 -2.95
CA SER A 156 30.59 20.64 -3.34
C SER A 156 31.56 21.00 -2.21
N ASP A 157 32.76 20.44 -2.29
CA ASP A 157 33.85 20.68 -1.36
C ASP A 157 34.56 22.04 -1.59
N ALA A 158 33.91 23.00 -2.26
CA ALA A 158 34.45 24.33 -2.50
C ALA A 158 34.52 25.15 -1.20
N THR A 159 35.56 25.99 -1.07
CA THR A 159 35.65 26.95 0.04
C THR A 159 34.56 28.03 -0.13
N ILE A 160 33.68 28.16 0.87
CA ILE A 160 32.58 29.13 0.87
C ILE A 160 32.86 30.20 1.94
N ASN A 161 32.92 31.46 1.53
CA ASN A 161 32.98 32.61 2.46
C ASN A 161 31.57 32.89 3.02
N THR A 162 31.41 32.93 4.34
CA THR A 162 30.11 33.06 5.02
C THR A 162 29.82 34.48 5.50
N THR A 163 30.77 35.42 5.36
CA THR A 163 30.63 36.82 5.80
C THR A 163 29.61 37.64 5.00
N SER A 164 29.27 37.19 3.79
CA SER A 164 28.35 37.89 2.88
C SER A 164 27.16 37.01 2.46
N ASN A 165 27.08 35.78 2.97
CA ASN A 165 26.07 34.80 2.58
C ASN A 165 25.23 34.39 3.79
N TYR A 166 23.92 34.35 3.63
CA TYR A 166 22.98 33.89 4.66
C TYR A 166 22.95 32.37 4.72
N LEU A 167 22.80 31.79 5.91
CA LEU A 167 22.55 30.36 6.07
C LEU A 167 21.06 30.07 5.90
N TYR A 168 20.73 29.16 5.01
CA TYR A 168 19.37 28.73 4.72
C TYR A 168 19.11 27.34 5.26
N GLY A 169 17.94 27.20 5.87
CA GLY A 169 17.37 25.91 6.22
C GLY A 169 16.84 25.14 5.01
N ALA A 170 16.16 24.03 5.31
CA ALA A 170 15.56 23.15 4.31
C ALA A 170 14.07 22.99 4.59
N LYS A 171 13.21 23.16 3.58
CA LYS A 171 11.79 22.82 3.65
C LYS A 171 11.41 21.86 2.55
N THR A 172 10.70 20.80 2.91
CA THR A 172 10.21 19.78 1.97
C THR A 172 8.86 19.22 2.40
N VAL A 173 8.18 18.54 1.48
CA VAL A 173 6.94 17.82 1.73
C VAL A 173 7.25 16.32 1.64
N ALA A 174 6.96 15.58 2.70
CA ALA A 174 7.19 14.15 2.73
C ALA A 174 6.34 13.43 1.68
N LYS A 175 6.95 12.51 0.94
CA LYS A 175 6.24 11.66 -0.01
C LYS A 175 5.78 10.40 0.69
N SER A 176 4.49 10.11 0.54
CA SER A 176 3.90 8.94 1.14
C SER A 176 2.87 8.25 0.25
N SER A 177 2.60 6.99 0.58
CA SER A 177 1.55 6.17 0.00
C SER A 177 0.73 5.50 1.10
N LYS A 178 -0.55 5.21 0.83
CA LYS A 178 -1.45 4.49 1.72
C LYS A 178 -2.03 3.28 0.99
N PRO A 179 -1.44 2.09 1.14
CA PRO A 179 -1.98 0.89 0.53
C PRO A 179 -3.36 0.55 1.10
N ASN A 180 -4.21 0.00 0.25
CA ASN A 180 -5.55 -0.45 0.62
C ASN A 180 -5.99 -1.57 -0.32
N VAL A 181 -6.96 -2.36 0.11
CA VAL A 181 -7.70 -3.28 -0.75
C VAL A 181 -9.18 -3.11 -0.44
N ASP A 182 -9.98 -2.90 -1.47
CA ASP A 182 -11.44 -2.85 -1.38
C ASP A 182 -12.01 -3.99 -2.22
N LYS A 183 -12.80 -4.84 -1.59
CA LYS A 183 -13.43 -6.01 -2.19
C LYS A 183 -14.87 -5.69 -2.54
N LYS A 184 -15.33 -6.23 -3.65
CA LYS A 184 -16.74 -6.16 -4.07
C LYS A 184 -17.19 -7.54 -4.49
N ALA A 185 -18.46 -7.83 -4.22
CA ALA A 185 -19.16 -9.00 -4.72
C ALA A 185 -20.33 -8.56 -5.59
N GLU A 186 -20.57 -9.27 -6.68
CA GLU A 186 -21.75 -9.11 -7.52
C GLU A 186 -22.38 -10.49 -7.73
N ALA A 187 -23.56 -10.71 -7.15
CA ALA A 187 -24.35 -11.92 -7.33
C ALA A 187 -25.52 -11.71 -8.31
N THR A 188 -26.17 -12.80 -8.74
CA THR A 188 -27.13 -12.80 -9.86
C THR A 188 -28.55 -12.34 -9.52
N THR A 189 -28.91 -12.08 -8.25
CA THR A 189 -30.31 -11.77 -7.90
C THR A 189 -30.63 -10.27 -7.70
N ASP A 190 -31.82 -9.91 -8.19
CA ASP A 190 -32.33 -8.58 -8.51
C ASP A 190 -32.45 -7.62 -7.30
N PRO A 191 -32.02 -6.34 -7.43
CA PRO A 191 -32.14 -5.25 -6.44
C PRO A 191 -33.59 -4.81 -6.08
N THR A 192 -34.61 -5.62 -6.34
CA THR A 192 -36.02 -5.31 -5.99
C THR A 192 -36.44 -5.81 -4.61
N GLY A 193 -35.59 -6.56 -3.91
CA GLY A 193 -35.84 -6.96 -2.53
C GLY A 193 -35.63 -5.80 -1.57
N ASN A 194 -36.66 -5.42 -0.81
CA ASN A 194 -36.61 -4.44 0.29
C ASN A 194 -35.73 -4.87 1.49
N ASN A 195 -34.71 -5.72 1.27
CA ASN A 195 -33.94 -6.40 2.30
C ASN A 195 -32.45 -5.99 2.28
N GLY A 196 -32.20 -4.68 2.37
CA GLY A 196 -30.85 -4.15 2.60
C GLY A 196 -29.89 -4.26 1.42
N ASP A 197 -28.73 -3.62 1.54
CA ASP A 197 -27.65 -3.59 0.55
C ASP A 197 -26.86 -4.93 0.51
N HIS A 198 -27.54 -6.08 0.59
CA HIS A 198 -26.90 -7.40 0.71
C HIS A 198 -26.96 -8.19 -0.60
N GLU A 199 -25.81 -8.73 -1.03
CA GLU A 199 -25.73 -9.61 -2.18
C GLU A 199 -26.34 -10.98 -1.86
N THR A 200 -27.29 -11.42 -2.67
CA THR A 200 -28.00 -12.70 -2.48
C THR A 200 -27.86 -13.58 -3.71
N GLY A 201 -27.87 -14.89 -3.52
CA GLY A 201 -27.81 -15.86 -4.62
C GLY A 201 -28.32 -17.24 -4.23
N LYS A 202 -28.67 -18.03 -5.24
CA LYS A 202 -29.13 -19.41 -5.10
C LYS A 202 -27.97 -20.38 -5.28
N VAL A 203 -28.14 -21.61 -4.80
CA VAL A 203 -27.21 -22.69 -5.12
C VAL A 203 -27.14 -22.85 -6.64
N GLY A 204 -25.92 -22.90 -7.18
CA GLY A 204 -25.62 -22.92 -8.61
C GLY A 204 -25.35 -21.55 -9.24
N ASP A 205 -25.71 -20.44 -8.57
CA ASP A 205 -25.41 -19.10 -9.08
C ASP A 205 -23.91 -18.79 -8.99
N THR A 206 -23.43 -18.03 -9.98
CA THR A 206 -22.06 -17.51 -10.01
C THR A 206 -22.01 -16.13 -9.36
N VAL A 207 -21.04 -15.93 -8.48
CA VAL A 207 -20.69 -14.64 -7.88
C VAL A 207 -19.39 -14.17 -8.51
N THR A 208 -19.34 -12.91 -8.93
CA THR A 208 -18.12 -12.25 -9.38
C THR A 208 -17.56 -11.40 -8.26
N TYR A 209 -16.25 -11.50 -8.02
CA TYR A 209 -15.53 -10.68 -7.07
C TYR A 209 -14.53 -9.78 -7.78
N THR A 210 -14.40 -8.55 -7.30
CA THR A 210 -13.40 -7.58 -7.77
C THR A 210 -12.64 -7.02 -6.58
N LEU A 211 -11.31 -6.97 -6.70
CA LEU A 211 -10.42 -6.33 -5.74
C LEU A 211 -9.84 -5.07 -6.37
N ASP A 212 -10.24 -3.92 -5.85
CA ASP A 212 -9.65 -2.62 -6.17
C ASP A 212 -8.50 -2.35 -5.18
N ILE A 213 -7.27 -2.24 -5.67
CA ILE A 213 -6.08 -2.17 -4.80
C ILE A 213 -5.41 -0.81 -4.93
N ALA A 214 -5.07 -0.18 -3.81
CA ALA A 214 -4.15 0.95 -3.78
C ALA A 214 -2.73 0.44 -3.49
N MET A 215 -1.79 0.74 -4.39
CA MET A 215 -0.41 0.28 -4.28
C MET A 215 0.43 1.13 -3.31
N PRO A 216 1.40 0.50 -2.60
CA PRO A 216 2.50 1.24 -1.99
C PRO A 216 3.40 1.85 -3.08
N VAL A 217 4.13 2.91 -2.75
CA VAL A 217 5.13 3.52 -3.63
C VAL A 217 6.52 3.33 -3.03
N TYR A 218 7.29 2.41 -3.61
CA TYR A 218 8.64 2.11 -3.16
C TYR A 218 9.71 2.76 -4.04
N PRO A 219 10.88 3.08 -3.46
CA PRO A 219 12.11 3.29 -4.21
C PRO A 219 12.43 2.15 -5.17
N SER A 220 13.03 2.49 -6.33
CA SER A 220 13.47 1.49 -7.32
C SER A 220 14.50 0.51 -6.77
N ASN A 221 15.33 0.93 -5.81
CA ASN A 221 16.34 0.09 -5.14
C ASN A 221 15.92 -0.38 -3.74
N ALA A 222 14.62 -0.34 -3.42
CA ALA A 222 14.10 -0.95 -2.19
C ALA A 222 14.51 -2.43 -2.10
N THR A 223 14.98 -2.85 -0.93
CA THR A 223 15.38 -4.25 -0.67
C THR A 223 14.15 -5.14 -0.44
N ASN A 224 13.09 -4.56 0.09
CA ASN A 224 11.81 -5.20 0.29
C ASN A 224 10.74 -4.47 -0.54
N LYS A 225 10.11 -5.19 -1.47
CA LYS A 225 9.01 -4.68 -2.31
C LYS A 225 7.77 -5.57 -2.19
N THR A 226 7.57 -6.18 -1.03
CA THR A 226 6.43 -7.07 -0.78
C THR A 226 5.14 -6.38 -1.19
N PHE A 227 4.39 -7.06 -2.07
CA PHE A 227 3.07 -6.69 -2.53
C PHE A 227 2.35 -7.99 -2.91
N TYR A 228 1.63 -8.54 -1.94
CA TYR A 228 1.15 -9.92 -1.95
C TYR A 228 -0.31 -9.98 -1.53
N ILE A 229 -1.12 -10.78 -2.20
CA ILE A 229 -2.55 -10.93 -1.90
C ILE A 229 -2.84 -12.36 -1.53
N THR A 230 -3.67 -12.55 -0.51
CA THR A 230 -4.31 -13.84 -0.20
C THR A 230 -5.81 -13.65 -0.21
N ASP A 231 -6.54 -14.62 -0.73
CA ASP A 231 -7.98 -14.63 -0.72
C ASP A 231 -8.50 -16.01 -0.32
N ASN A 232 -9.50 -16.07 0.56
CA ASN A 232 -10.05 -17.31 1.08
C ASN A 232 -11.59 -17.24 1.18
N LEU A 233 -12.25 -18.14 0.45
CA LEU A 233 -13.69 -18.24 0.36
C LEU A 233 -14.23 -19.26 1.37
N ALA A 234 -15.39 -18.97 1.97
CA ALA A 234 -16.13 -19.91 2.81
C ALA A 234 -16.52 -21.17 2.02
N GLU A 235 -16.67 -22.31 2.71
CA GLU A 235 -16.97 -23.62 2.08
C GLU A 235 -18.22 -23.63 1.18
N GLY A 236 -19.17 -22.72 1.45
CA GLY A 236 -20.38 -22.52 0.66
C GLY A 236 -20.17 -21.93 -0.74
N LEU A 237 -18.95 -21.50 -1.05
CA LEU A 237 -18.54 -20.92 -2.31
C LEU A 237 -17.46 -21.81 -2.92
N THR A 238 -17.62 -22.25 -4.16
CA THR A 238 -16.60 -23.00 -4.89
C THR A 238 -15.83 -22.05 -5.79
N PHE A 239 -14.58 -21.76 -5.42
CA PHE A 239 -13.71 -20.88 -6.20
C PHE A 239 -13.38 -21.45 -7.59
N ASN A 240 -13.48 -20.61 -8.62
CA ASN A 240 -13.05 -20.93 -9.98
C ASN A 240 -11.66 -20.32 -10.28
N TYR A 241 -10.61 -21.10 -10.09
CA TYR A 241 -9.22 -20.64 -10.26
C TYR A 241 -8.93 -20.09 -11.67
N ASP A 242 -9.47 -20.74 -12.71
CA ASP A 242 -9.25 -20.36 -14.11
C ASP A 242 -9.92 -19.02 -14.47
N SER A 243 -10.82 -18.52 -13.62
CA SER A 243 -11.44 -17.21 -13.80
C SER A 243 -10.60 -16.05 -13.25
N LEU A 244 -9.49 -16.34 -12.58
CA LEU A 244 -8.62 -15.32 -12.00
C LEU A 244 -7.94 -14.50 -13.10
N THR A 245 -8.19 -13.20 -13.07
CA THR A 245 -7.60 -12.22 -13.99
C THR A 245 -7.12 -11.01 -13.22
N VAL A 246 -6.08 -10.36 -13.76
CA VAL A 246 -5.55 -9.11 -13.22
C VAL A 246 -5.45 -8.09 -14.34
N LYS A 247 -6.02 -6.91 -14.15
CA LYS A 247 -5.89 -5.78 -15.07
C LYS A 247 -4.89 -4.77 -14.51
N VAL A 248 -3.90 -4.39 -15.31
CA VAL A 248 -2.94 -3.32 -15.00
C VAL A 248 -2.97 -2.32 -16.15
N GLY A 249 -3.47 -1.10 -15.89
CA GLY A 249 -3.71 -0.13 -16.95
C GLY A 249 -4.77 -0.64 -17.92
N ASP A 250 -4.43 -0.80 -19.19
CA ASP A 250 -5.30 -1.37 -20.23
C ASP A 250 -4.99 -2.86 -20.52
N THR A 251 -3.94 -3.41 -19.92
CA THR A 251 -3.51 -4.79 -20.16
C THR A 251 -4.18 -5.75 -19.18
N THR A 252 -4.66 -6.87 -19.70
CA THR A 252 -5.22 -7.98 -18.91
C THR A 252 -4.22 -9.12 -18.88
N TYR A 253 -3.95 -9.61 -17.67
CA TYR A 253 -3.16 -10.78 -17.36
C TYR A 253 -4.09 -11.89 -16.89
N THR A 254 -3.94 -13.07 -17.45
CA THR A 254 -4.68 -14.28 -17.07
C THR A 254 -3.73 -15.27 -16.45
N ILE A 255 -4.26 -16.16 -15.63
CA ILE A 255 -3.46 -17.24 -15.07
C ILE A 255 -3.05 -18.26 -16.13
N ASP A 256 -1.78 -18.63 -16.13
CA ASP A 256 -1.24 -19.82 -16.78
C ASP A 256 -1.12 -20.92 -15.73
N THR A 257 -2.06 -21.87 -15.74
CA THR A 257 -2.17 -22.93 -14.72
C THR A 257 -1.05 -23.98 -14.78
N ASP A 258 -0.29 -24.03 -15.86
CA ASP A 258 0.85 -24.96 -15.98
C ASP A 258 2.09 -24.40 -15.28
N THR A 259 2.21 -23.07 -15.22
CA THR A 259 3.37 -22.37 -14.66
C THR A 259 3.08 -21.56 -13.41
N ASP A 260 1.80 -21.42 -13.04
CA ASP A 260 1.34 -20.62 -11.91
C ASP A 260 1.77 -19.13 -12.06
N GLU A 261 1.76 -18.62 -13.29
CA GLU A 261 2.16 -17.26 -13.64
C GLU A 261 0.97 -16.41 -14.14
N LEU A 262 0.96 -15.11 -13.83
CA LEU A 262 0.03 -14.14 -14.42
C LEU A 262 0.62 -13.56 -15.69
N LYS A 263 0.11 -13.98 -16.84
CA LYS A 263 0.62 -13.64 -18.18
C LYS A 263 -0.38 -12.86 -19.01
N ASP A 264 0.12 -11.90 -19.78
CA ASP A 264 -0.64 -11.32 -20.88
C ASP A 264 -0.50 -12.15 -22.17
N THR A 265 -1.15 -11.71 -23.23
CA THR A 265 -1.12 -12.38 -24.54
C THR A 265 0.25 -12.36 -25.22
N ASP A 266 1.14 -11.46 -24.82
CA ASP A 266 2.50 -11.34 -25.35
C ASP A 266 3.51 -12.17 -24.53
N GLY A 267 3.05 -12.81 -23.44
CA GLY A 267 3.86 -13.64 -22.56
C GLY A 267 4.57 -12.87 -21.44
N ASN A 268 4.25 -11.59 -21.22
CA ASN A 268 4.81 -10.83 -20.11
C ASN A 268 4.19 -11.30 -18.79
N VAL A 269 5.05 -11.61 -17.81
CA VAL A 269 4.65 -12.10 -16.48
C VAL A 269 4.72 -10.99 -15.46
N ILE A 270 3.64 -10.70 -14.73
CA ILE A 270 3.60 -9.67 -13.66
C ILE A 270 3.55 -10.23 -12.23
N GLY A 271 3.56 -11.55 -12.09
CA GLY A 271 3.49 -12.18 -10.79
C GLY A 271 3.25 -13.68 -10.90
N LYS A 272 3.27 -14.32 -9.73
CA LYS A 272 2.96 -15.75 -9.55
C LYS A 272 1.72 -15.92 -8.71
N THR A 273 1.00 -17.01 -8.94
CA THR A 273 -0.22 -17.36 -8.23
C THR A 273 -0.07 -18.73 -7.58
N VAL A 274 -0.75 -18.97 -6.46
CA VAL A 274 -0.87 -20.32 -5.91
C VAL A 274 -2.32 -20.57 -5.60
N LYS A 275 -2.86 -21.70 -6.10
CA LYS A 275 -4.20 -22.15 -5.71
C LYS A 275 -4.15 -22.69 -4.28
N ASN A 276 -5.03 -22.17 -3.42
CA ASN A 276 -5.29 -22.73 -2.09
C ASN A 276 -6.60 -23.54 -2.13
N ASP A 277 -6.90 -24.29 -1.08
CA ASP A 277 -8.06 -25.21 -1.02
C ASP A 277 -9.39 -24.58 -1.49
N ASN A 278 -9.65 -23.33 -1.10
CA ASN A 278 -10.80 -22.58 -1.59
C ASN A 278 -10.49 -21.09 -1.78
N GLY A 279 -9.39 -20.81 -2.46
CA GLY A 279 -8.91 -19.45 -2.65
C GLY A 279 -7.59 -19.40 -3.42
N PHE A 280 -6.85 -18.32 -3.26
CA PHE A 280 -5.59 -18.13 -3.96
C PHE A 280 -4.64 -17.20 -3.22
N ASP A 281 -3.37 -17.31 -3.57
CA ASP A 281 -2.35 -16.31 -3.29
C ASP A 281 -1.85 -15.68 -4.60
N ILE A 282 -1.47 -14.41 -4.57
CA ILE A 282 -0.77 -13.70 -5.65
C ILE A 282 0.46 -13.01 -5.07
N SER A 283 1.64 -13.33 -5.60
CA SER A 283 2.85 -12.53 -5.43
C SER A 283 3.08 -11.69 -6.68
N PHE A 284 2.97 -10.37 -6.56
CA PHE A 284 3.25 -9.48 -7.68
C PHE A 284 4.75 -9.19 -7.81
N ASP A 285 5.24 -9.18 -9.04
CA ASP A 285 6.50 -8.55 -9.39
C ASP A 285 6.30 -7.04 -9.42
N TYR A 286 6.53 -6.39 -8.27
CA TYR A 286 6.21 -4.97 -8.05
C TYR A 286 6.77 -4.05 -9.15
N ASP A 287 7.99 -4.29 -9.62
CA ASP A 287 8.65 -3.43 -10.60
C ASP A 287 7.95 -3.49 -11.97
N LYS A 288 7.35 -4.64 -12.31
CA LYS A 288 6.61 -4.81 -13.57
C LYS A 288 5.23 -4.17 -13.55
N LEU A 289 4.70 -3.84 -12.39
CA LEU A 289 3.46 -3.06 -12.28
C LEU A 289 3.65 -1.60 -12.67
N ASN A 290 4.90 -1.11 -12.71
CA ASN A 290 5.25 0.26 -13.14
C ASN A 290 4.39 1.35 -12.45
N TYR A 291 4.17 1.19 -11.14
CA TYR A 291 3.32 2.07 -10.33
C TYR A 291 1.86 2.19 -10.79
N VAL A 292 1.36 1.26 -11.61
CA VAL A 292 -0.05 1.19 -12.00
C VAL A 292 -0.75 0.14 -11.14
N ALA A 293 -1.75 0.58 -10.38
CA ALA A 293 -2.51 -0.27 -9.48
C ALA A 293 -3.23 -1.41 -10.22
N PRO A 294 -3.06 -2.68 -9.80
CA PRO A 294 -3.79 -3.80 -10.37
C PRO A 294 -5.25 -3.82 -9.87
N VAL A 295 -6.13 -4.31 -10.72
CA VAL A 295 -7.50 -4.73 -10.37
C VAL A 295 -7.59 -6.23 -10.57
N VAL A 296 -7.90 -6.98 -9.52
CA VAL A 296 -8.03 -8.45 -9.57
C VAL A 296 -9.50 -8.80 -9.70
N THR A 297 -9.86 -9.74 -10.59
CA THR A 297 -11.23 -10.21 -10.77
C THR A 297 -11.26 -11.73 -10.87
N TYR A 298 -12.23 -12.36 -10.21
CA TYR A 298 -12.42 -13.80 -10.22
C TYR A 298 -13.87 -14.16 -9.87
N THR A 299 -14.24 -15.42 -10.01
CA THR A 299 -15.60 -15.92 -9.77
C THR A 299 -15.63 -17.12 -8.84
N ALA A 300 -16.77 -17.33 -8.21
CA ALA A 300 -17.09 -18.53 -7.44
C ALA A 300 -18.54 -18.94 -7.64
N VAL A 301 -18.86 -20.21 -7.42
CA VAL A 301 -20.23 -20.74 -7.51
C VAL A 301 -20.76 -21.02 -6.10
N ILE A 302 -21.97 -20.57 -5.80
CA ILE A 302 -22.66 -20.92 -4.54
C ILE A 302 -23.00 -22.41 -4.59
N ASN A 303 -22.49 -23.20 -3.66
CA ASN A 303 -22.65 -24.66 -3.66
C ASN A 303 -23.61 -25.13 -2.55
N GLU A 304 -23.87 -26.44 -2.48
CA GLU A 304 -24.81 -27.05 -1.55
C GLU A 304 -24.44 -26.90 -0.06
N LYS A 305 -23.19 -26.53 0.25
CA LYS A 305 -22.72 -26.25 1.61
C LYS A 305 -22.98 -24.81 2.05
N ALA A 306 -23.58 -23.99 1.20
CA ALA A 306 -23.82 -22.58 1.51
C ALA A 306 -24.63 -22.41 2.80
N VAL A 307 -24.13 -21.54 3.68
CA VAL A 307 -24.80 -21.22 4.95
C VAL A 307 -26.02 -20.36 4.66
N ILE A 308 -27.15 -20.78 5.21
CA ILE A 308 -28.45 -20.18 4.98
C ILE A 308 -28.76 -19.13 6.06
N GLY A 309 -29.21 -17.95 5.62
CA GLY A 309 -29.61 -16.86 6.52
C GLY A 309 -28.47 -15.90 6.86
N GLU A 310 -28.61 -15.19 7.99
CA GLU A 310 -27.84 -13.99 8.33
C GLU A 310 -26.33 -14.20 8.53
N THR A 311 -25.87 -15.44 8.72
CA THR A 311 -24.43 -15.73 8.78
C THR A 311 -23.74 -15.43 7.43
N GLY A 312 -24.44 -15.68 6.32
CA GLY A 312 -23.90 -15.50 4.98
C GLY A 312 -22.71 -16.42 4.64
N ASN A 313 -22.18 -16.24 3.44
CA ASN A 313 -21.03 -16.96 2.91
C ASN A 313 -19.94 -15.93 2.63
N GLU A 314 -18.97 -15.88 3.55
CA GLU A 314 -17.91 -14.87 3.55
C GLU A 314 -16.83 -15.19 2.52
N ASN A 315 -16.27 -14.13 1.97
CA ASN A 315 -15.07 -14.18 1.17
C ASN A 315 -14.09 -13.09 1.63
N LYS A 316 -12.94 -13.48 2.20
CA LYS A 316 -12.01 -12.56 2.85
C LYS A 316 -10.71 -12.41 2.05
N VAL A 317 -10.32 -11.16 1.78
CA VAL A 317 -9.05 -10.81 1.16
C VAL A 317 -8.10 -10.21 2.19
N THR A 318 -6.81 -10.49 2.04
CA THR A 318 -5.72 -9.81 2.76
C THR A 318 -4.66 -9.37 1.76
N LEU A 319 -4.35 -8.07 1.75
CA LEU A 319 -3.20 -7.48 1.08
C LEU A 319 -2.06 -7.33 2.08
N TYR A 320 -0.90 -7.90 1.77
CA TYR A 320 0.35 -7.74 2.51
C TYR A 320 1.30 -6.82 1.75
N TYR A 321 1.95 -5.91 2.46
CA TYR A 321 2.90 -4.96 1.91
C TYR A 321 3.95 -4.60 2.95
N THR A 322 5.11 -4.09 2.53
CA THR A 322 6.11 -3.59 3.48
C THR A 322 5.87 -2.12 3.81
N ASN A 323 6.03 -1.74 5.08
CA ASN A 323 6.09 -0.33 5.50
C ASN A 323 7.53 0.18 5.68
N ASN A 324 8.53 -0.69 5.48
CA ASN A 324 9.94 -0.35 5.52
C ASN A 324 10.67 -0.94 4.31
N PRO A 325 10.56 -0.30 3.12
CA PRO A 325 11.12 -0.83 1.88
C PRO A 325 12.65 -0.92 1.87
N THR A 326 13.31 -0.29 2.84
CA THR A 326 14.78 -0.26 3.00
C THR A 326 15.32 -1.34 3.95
N SER A 327 14.46 -2.20 4.50
CA SER A 327 14.83 -3.27 5.43
C SER A 327 14.11 -4.57 5.08
N GLY A 328 14.76 -5.70 5.39
CA GLY A 328 14.22 -7.04 5.09
C GLY A 328 14.25 -7.39 3.59
N ASN A 329 13.57 -8.49 3.25
CA ASN A 329 13.50 -9.04 1.90
C ASN A 329 12.05 -9.11 1.41
N THR A 330 11.88 -9.06 0.09
CA THR A 330 10.56 -9.29 -0.54
C THR A 330 10.05 -10.70 -0.23
N TYR A 331 8.79 -10.78 0.20
CA TYR A 331 8.05 -12.03 0.33
C TYR A 331 7.40 -12.42 -1.00
N ASP A 332 7.41 -13.72 -1.29
CA ASP A 332 6.83 -14.32 -2.48
C ASP A 332 6.08 -15.63 -2.15
N THR A 333 5.75 -16.41 -3.18
CA THR A 333 4.98 -17.65 -3.04
C THR A 333 5.73 -18.77 -2.32
N GLU A 334 7.06 -18.74 -2.31
CA GLU A 334 7.93 -19.71 -1.62
C GLU A 334 8.17 -19.30 -0.15
N ASN A 335 8.27 -18.00 0.13
CA ASN A 335 8.35 -17.42 1.47
C ASN A 335 7.12 -16.54 1.73
N LYS A 336 6.00 -17.15 2.11
CA LYS A 336 4.72 -16.44 2.28
C LYS A 336 4.71 -15.52 3.52
N PRO A 337 4.16 -14.29 3.43
CA PRO A 337 4.12 -13.35 4.55
C PRO A 337 3.16 -13.80 5.68
N GLN A 338 2.12 -14.57 5.36
CA GLN A 338 1.13 -15.06 6.37
C GLN A 338 1.72 -15.96 7.45
N ASN A 339 2.91 -16.52 7.24
CA ASN A 339 3.51 -17.52 8.12
C ASN A 339 4.60 -16.93 9.03
N GLN A 340 4.81 -15.62 9.00
CA GLN A 340 5.99 -14.96 9.56
C GLN A 340 5.58 -13.73 10.37
N GLU A 341 6.10 -13.60 11.59
CA GLU A 341 6.01 -12.35 12.35
C GLU A 341 7.15 -11.42 11.91
N ASP A 342 6.86 -10.56 10.93
CA ASP A 342 7.80 -9.53 10.45
C ASP A 342 7.20 -8.15 10.67
N GLU A 343 7.83 -7.36 11.55
CA GLU A 343 7.40 -5.99 11.88
C GLU A 343 7.43 -5.03 10.67
N ASN A 344 8.20 -5.38 9.64
CA ASN A 344 8.30 -4.60 8.40
C ASN A 344 7.18 -4.93 7.41
N ILE A 345 6.33 -5.93 7.71
CA ILE A 345 5.17 -6.29 6.89
C ILE A 345 3.89 -5.84 7.58
N GLN A 346 3.06 -5.16 6.82
CA GLN A 346 1.74 -4.71 7.22
C GLN A 346 0.69 -5.42 6.37
N LYS A 347 -0.56 -5.40 6.86
CA LYS A 347 -1.68 -5.99 6.16
C LYS A 347 -2.91 -5.11 6.13
N LYS A 348 -3.66 -5.23 5.04
CA LYS A 348 -5.00 -4.69 4.86
C LYS A 348 -5.96 -5.82 4.55
N GLU A 349 -7.12 -5.80 5.18
CA GLU A 349 -8.11 -6.85 5.03
C GLU A 349 -9.44 -6.23 4.62
N ASP A 350 -10.17 -6.93 3.77
CA ASP A 350 -11.56 -6.62 3.45
C ASP A 350 -12.34 -7.92 3.25
N GLU A 351 -13.65 -7.87 3.42
CA GLU A 351 -14.52 -9.04 3.30
C GLU A 351 -15.86 -8.69 2.66
N GLU A 352 -16.39 -9.63 1.87
CA GLU A 352 -17.73 -9.52 1.31
C GLU A 352 -18.54 -10.79 1.60
N LYS A 353 -19.87 -10.63 1.76
CA LYS A 353 -20.77 -11.73 2.14
C LYS A 353 -21.88 -11.89 1.12
N VAL A 354 -22.08 -13.15 0.70
CA VAL A 354 -23.21 -13.54 -0.15
C VAL A 354 -24.17 -14.39 0.66
N TYR A 355 -25.45 -14.02 0.62
CA TYR A 355 -26.49 -14.68 1.40
C TYR A 355 -27.31 -15.63 0.54
N THR A 356 -27.67 -16.78 1.12
CA THR A 356 -28.63 -17.73 0.53
C THR A 356 -29.77 -17.99 1.51
N TYR A 357 -30.95 -18.29 0.98
CA TYR A 357 -32.16 -18.52 1.76
C TYR A 357 -32.82 -19.83 1.35
N GLN A 358 -33.52 -20.46 2.30
CA GLN A 358 -34.34 -21.63 2.05
C GLN A 358 -35.82 -21.32 2.30
N VAL A 359 -36.68 -22.03 1.57
CA VAL A 359 -38.11 -22.09 1.84
C VAL A 359 -38.42 -23.39 2.58
N SER A 360 -39.19 -23.30 3.66
CA SER A 360 -39.66 -24.46 4.41
C SER A 360 -41.14 -24.30 4.72
N PHE A 361 -41.92 -25.37 4.55
CA PHE A 361 -43.36 -25.38 4.81
C PHE A 361 -43.78 -26.68 5.50
N LYS A 362 -44.85 -26.61 6.30
CA LYS A 362 -45.47 -27.76 6.97
C LYS A 362 -46.81 -28.06 6.31
N LYS A 363 -46.95 -29.22 5.65
CA LYS A 363 -48.24 -29.65 5.07
C LYS A 363 -49.08 -30.36 6.12
N THR A 364 -50.32 -29.92 6.29
CA THR A 364 -51.26 -30.43 7.30
C THR A 364 -52.56 -30.94 6.68
N ASP A 365 -53.31 -31.71 7.46
CA ASP A 365 -54.67 -32.14 7.16
C ASP A 365 -55.63 -30.93 7.20
N ASP A 366 -56.59 -30.86 6.28
CA ASP A 366 -57.57 -29.77 6.22
C ASP A 366 -58.54 -29.82 7.42
N SER A 367 -58.78 -31.02 7.95
CA SER A 367 -59.64 -31.23 9.12
C SER A 367 -58.89 -31.10 10.46
N ASP A 368 -57.55 -31.07 10.44
CA ASP A 368 -56.70 -30.95 11.63
C ASP A 368 -55.33 -30.33 11.29
N GLU A 369 -55.18 -29.03 11.52
CA GLU A 369 -53.92 -28.28 11.30
C GLU A 369 -52.73 -28.78 12.15
N LYS A 370 -52.99 -29.57 13.20
CA LYS A 370 -51.90 -30.15 14.01
C LYS A 370 -51.34 -31.43 13.39
N LYS A 371 -52.10 -32.11 12.52
CA LYS A 371 -51.74 -33.39 11.92
C LYS A 371 -50.91 -33.18 10.64
N PRO A 372 -49.60 -33.48 10.64
CA PRO A 372 -48.76 -33.39 9.45
C PRO A 372 -49.09 -34.48 8.43
N LEU A 373 -49.02 -34.15 7.14
CA LEU A 373 -49.15 -35.10 6.04
C LEU A 373 -47.78 -35.45 5.46
N ALA A 374 -47.49 -36.74 5.33
CA ALA A 374 -46.26 -37.25 4.73
C ALA A 374 -46.42 -37.53 3.22
N GLY A 375 -45.32 -37.45 2.46
CA GLY A 375 -45.27 -37.85 1.05
C GLY A 375 -45.83 -36.84 0.04
N ALA A 376 -46.18 -35.63 0.47
CA ALA A 376 -46.57 -34.57 -0.44
C ALA A 376 -45.35 -34.05 -1.23
N VAL A 377 -45.50 -33.89 -2.54
CA VAL A 377 -44.47 -33.36 -3.45
C VAL A 377 -44.87 -31.97 -3.90
N PHE A 378 -43.93 -31.02 -3.83
CA PHE A 378 -44.14 -29.62 -4.19
C PHE A 378 -43.11 -29.17 -5.22
N GLY A 379 -43.53 -28.33 -6.17
CA GLY A 379 -42.62 -27.57 -7.02
C GLY A 379 -42.42 -26.17 -6.46
N ILE A 380 -41.18 -25.68 -6.43
CA ILE A 380 -40.86 -24.29 -6.06
C ILE A 380 -40.54 -23.54 -7.35
N TYR A 381 -41.22 -22.42 -7.58
CA TYR A 381 -41.09 -21.63 -8.81
C TYR A 381 -40.58 -20.24 -8.50
N SER A 382 -39.75 -19.70 -9.39
CA SER A 382 -39.15 -18.37 -9.24
C SER A 382 -40.02 -17.23 -9.78
N ASP A 383 -41.08 -17.56 -10.52
CA ASP A 383 -42.01 -16.61 -11.11
C ASP A 383 -43.44 -16.86 -10.64
N ARG A 384 -44.24 -15.79 -10.62
CA ARG A 384 -45.64 -15.82 -10.17
C ARG A 384 -46.52 -16.74 -11.03
N ASP A 385 -46.16 -16.91 -12.31
CA ASP A 385 -46.94 -17.70 -13.26
C ASP A 385 -46.57 -19.20 -13.21
N CYS A 386 -45.67 -19.59 -12.29
CA CYS A 386 -45.21 -20.96 -12.06
C CYS A 386 -44.63 -21.63 -13.32
N THR A 387 -43.86 -20.89 -14.10
CA THR A 387 -43.27 -21.37 -15.36
C THR A 387 -41.79 -21.74 -15.24
N LYS A 388 -41.11 -21.30 -14.19
CA LYS A 388 -39.67 -21.47 -13.96
C LYS A 388 -39.41 -22.17 -12.63
N LEU A 389 -39.36 -23.49 -12.69
CA LEU A 389 -38.96 -24.33 -11.56
C LEU A 389 -37.54 -23.95 -11.11
N VAL A 390 -37.35 -23.78 -9.80
CA VAL A 390 -36.06 -23.46 -9.16
C VAL A 390 -35.21 -24.71 -9.02
#